data_AF-A0A932RLK9-F1
#
_entry.id   AF-A0A932RLK9-F1
#
_cell.length_a   1.000
_cell.length_b   1.000
_cell.length_c   1.000
_cell.angle_alpha   90.00
_cell.angle_beta   90.00
_cell.angle_gamma   90.00
#
_symmetry.space_group_name_H-M   'P 1'
#
loop_
_entity.id
_entity.type
_entity.pdbx_description
1 polymer ?
#
loop_
_entity_poly.entity_id
_entity_poly.type
_entity_poly.pdbx_seq_one_letter_code
_entity_poly.pdbx_strand_id
1 'polypeptide(L)'
;MTRFQKILPWLVLVAAGIAVYVAFVNGWDWMIPIISAVAAALGVLRSKPSNRAWARASVVLILVIGTWQAYREYSSGLTKIQLRRRAYQNLVSETAGFASHLSEFVVRSSDGWLPRNDADLFSARTAQMVCSELDITKNAPVIPRTSLLNWALDRNRSFSLAIHRALTEDSAALDAELVRILSKVERTLYLQFAKQRLQLISLDQSRNIERPPLMCWGLEPLAAESFSDFLALIVQLKKQQKTLQLEWPEADWLKFPDHYRQQFLGIGRFSPEDLQKWRAEHPNNPGPAIYGTGDPNKN
;
A
#
# COMPACT_ATOMS: atom_id res chain seq x y z
N MET A 1 8.07 -11.37 74.01
CA MET A 1 8.17 -11.30 72.54
C MET A 1 6.78 -11.08 71.97
N THR A 2 6.52 -9.87 71.49
CA THR A 2 5.19 -9.32 71.19
C THR A 2 4.71 -9.81 69.82
N ARG A 3 3.38 -9.99 69.66
CA ARG A 3 2.71 -10.42 68.40
C ARG A 3 3.19 -9.69 67.14
N PHE A 4 3.73 -8.48 67.31
CA PHE A 4 4.32 -7.66 66.25
C PHE A 4 5.47 -8.34 65.48
N GLN A 5 6.32 -9.14 66.14
CA GLN A 5 7.44 -9.83 65.47
C GLN A 5 6.99 -10.94 64.50
N LYS A 6 5.75 -11.44 64.64
CA LYS A 6 5.21 -12.47 63.72
C LYS A 6 4.59 -11.88 62.45
N ILE A 7 4.16 -10.62 62.48
CA ILE A 7 3.42 -9.97 61.37
C ILE A 7 4.37 -9.18 60.46
N LEU A 8 5.49 -8.69 61.00
CA LEU A 8 6.47 -7.89 60.27
C LEU A 8 6.96 -8.53 58.94
N PRO A 9 7.26 -9.85 58.86
CA PRO A 9 7.70 -10.48 57.61
C PRO A 9 6.62 -10.47 56.51
N TRP A 10 5.35 -10.57 56.91
CA TRP A 10 4.21 -10.55 55.99
C TRP A 10 3.98 -9.15 55.43
N LEU A 11 4.10 -8.11 56.26
CA LEU A 11 3.99 -6.73 55.80
C LEU A 11 5.09 -6.35 54.81
N VAL A 12 6.32 -6.83 55.03
CA VAL A 12 7.45 -6.61 54.10
C VAL A 12 7.21 -7.32 52.76
N LEU A 13 6.67 -8.55 52.78
CA LEU A 13 6.32 -9.27 51.54
C LEU A 13 5.19 -8.60 50.76
N VAL A 14 4.16 -8.12 51.45
CA VAL A 14 3.04 -7.38 50.82
C VAL A 14 3.53 -6.06 50.24
N ALA A 15 4.35 -5.29 50.99
CA ALA A 15 4.92 -4.04 50.51
C ALA A 15 5.86 -4.24 49.31
N ALA A 16 6.67 -5.30 49.32
CA ALA A 16 7.51 -5.67 48.18
C ALA A 16 6.66 -6.09 46.96
N GLY A 17 5.59 -6.85 47.17
CA GLY A 17 4.63 -7.21 46.12
C GLY A 17 3.94 -5.99 45.50
N ILE A 18 3.51 -5.04 46.33
CA ILE A 18 2.91 -3.78 45.88
C ILE A 18 3.94 -2.92 45.12
N ALA A 19 5.18 -2.82 45.61
CA ALA A 19 6.23 -2.05 44.94
C ALA A 19 6.59 -2.64 43.56
N VAL A 20 6.67 -3.97 43.44
CA VAL A 20 6.85 -4.65 42.15
C VAL A 20 5.66 -4.39 41.23
N TYR A 21 4.42 -4.44 41.73
CA TYR A 21 3.22 -4.16 40.94
C TYR A 21 3.16 -2.70 40.45
N VAL A 22 3.50 -1.73 41.31
CA VAL A 22 3.49 -0.30 40.94
C VAL A 22 4.62 0.05 39.96
N ALA A 23 5.81 -0.51 40.13
CA ALA A 23 6.90 -0.34 39.17
C ALA A 23 6.57 -0.99 37.81
N PHE A 24 5.85 -2.11 37.83
CA PHE A 24 5.37 -2.83 36.66
C PHE A 24 4.31 -2.06 35.87
N VAL A 25 3.38 -1.36 36.53
CA VAL A 25 2.35 -0.54 35.86
C VAL A 25 2.94 0.71 35.19
N ASN A 26 4.04 1.25 35.70
CA ASN A 26 4.59 2.54 35.27
C ASN A 26 5.72 2.47 34.23
N GLY A 27 6.06 1.29 33.71
CA GLY A 27 7.02 1.15 32.59
C GLY A 27 8.46 1.55 32.92
N TRP A 28 8.86 1.51 34.19
CA TRP A 28 10.25 1.73 34.61
C TRP A 28 11.09 0.47 34.37
N ASP A 29 12.39 0.65 34.09
CA ASP A 29 13.40 -0.40 33.87
C ASP A 29 13.16 -1.63 34.75
N TRP A 30 12.53 -2.64 34.14
CA TRP A 30 12.02 -3.87 34.74
C TRP A 30 13.09 -4.67 35.50
N MET A 31 14.37 -4.39 35.27
CA MET A 31 15.47 -5.02 35.99
C MET A 31 15.57 -4.61 37.46
N ILE A 32 15.32 -3.35 37.82
CA ILE A 32 15.56 -2.85 39.19
C ILE A 32 14.60 -3.47 40.23
N PRO A 33 13.28 -3.59 39.97
CA PRO A 33 12.34 -4.24 40.89
C PRO A 33 12.58 -5.75 41.02
N ILE A 34 12.99 -6.42 39.94
CA ILE A 34 13.30 -7.86 39.96
C ILE A 34 14.56 -8.12 40.78
N ILE A 35 15.63 -7.34 40.57
CA ILE A 35 16.88 -7.47 41.33
C ILE A 35 16.64 -7.23 42.82
N SER A 36 15.84 -6.21 43.18
CA SER A 36 15.50 -5.91 44.58
C SER A 36 14.60 -6.97 45.21
N ALA A 37 13.63 -7.53 44.48
CA ALA A 37 12.81 -8.64 44.95
C ALA A 37 13.62 -9.95 45.12
N VAL A 38 14.54 -10.24 44.21
CA VAL A 38 15.46 -11.38 44.31
C VAL A 38 16.44 -11.19 45.48
N ALA A 39 16.99 -9.99 45.65
CA ALA A 39 17.86 -9.67 46.78
C ALA A 39 17.13 -9.78 48.13
N ALA A 40 15.87 -9.33 48.21
CA ALA A 40 15.01 -9.51 49.38
C ALA A 40 14.71 -10.99 49.66
N ALA A 41 14.42 -11.78 48.62
CA ALA A 41 14.19 -13.23 48.75
C ALA A 41 15.46 -13.98 49.19
N LEU A 42 16.63 -13.59 48.68
CA LEU A 42 17.94 -14.10 49.11
C LEU A 42 18.27 -13.72 50.57
N GLY A 43 17.85 -12.53 51.01
CA GLY A 43 17.90 -12.14 52.42
C GLY A 43 17.05 -13.03 53.32
N VAL A 44 15.84 -13.40 52.88
CA VAL A 44 14.92 -14.29 53.60
C VAL A 44 15.43 -15.75 53.65
N LEU A 45 16.21 -16.19 52.65
CA LEU A 45 16.84 -17.52 52.62
C LEU A 45 17.84 -17.76 53.78
N ARG A 46 18.38 -16.69 54.41
CA ARG A 46 19.18 -16.78 55.64
C ARG A 46 18.36 -17.02 56.91
N SER A 47 17.02 -16.98 56.83
CA SER A 47 16.13 -17.22 57.98
C SER A 47 15.78 -18.72 58.16
N LYS A 48 14.90 -19.02 59.13
CA LYS A 48 14.50 -20.38 59.56
C LYS A 48 14.17 -21.32 58.38
N PRO A 49 14.46 -22.64 58.51
CA PRO A 49 14.35 -23.60 57.41
C PRO A 49 12.94 -23.67 56.79
N SER A 50 11.88 -23.43 57.56
CA SER A 50 10.48 -23.38 57.06
C SER A 50 10.23 -22.29 56.01
N ASN A 51 10.99 -21.19 56.04
CA ASN A 51 10.79 -20.06 55.13
C ASN A 51 11.55 -20.22 53.80
N ARG A 52 12.49 -21.16 53.72
CA ARG A 52 13.32 -21.39 52.53
C ARG A 52 12.50 -21.94 51.36
N ALA A 53 11.52 -22.79 51.63
CA ALA A 53 10.63 -23.34 50.61
C ALA A 53 9.79 -22.24 49.94
N TRP A 54 9.19 -21.36 50.75
CA TRP A 54 8.41 -20.22 50.26
C TRP A 54 9.26 -19.22 49.49
N ALA A 55 10.46 -18.89 49.98
CA ALA A 55 11.37 -17.99 49.26
C ALA A 55 11.78 -18.54 47.89
N ARG A 56 12.07 -19.85 47.79
CA ARG A 56 12.37 -20.51 46.51
C ARG A 56 11.17 -20.47 45.55
N ALA A 57 9.97 -20.77 46.05
CA ALA A 57 8.75 -20.71 45.25
C ALA A 57 8.48 -19.30 44.71
N SER A 58 8.69 -18.26 45.53
CA SER A 58 8.54 -16.86 45.11
C SER A 58 9.56 -16.47 44.03
N VAL A 59 10.83 -16.88 44.16
CA VAL A 59 11.85 -16.60 43.14
C VAL A 59 11.50 -17.29 41.81
N VAL A 60 11.08 -18.55 41.86
CA VAL A 60 10.65 -19.28 40.65
C VAL A 60 9.44 -18.60 40.00
N LEU A 61 8.44 -18.19 40.80
CA LEU A 61 7.26 -17.50 40.28
C LEU A 61 7.62 -16.18 39.59
N ILE A 62 8.50 -15.36 40.20
CA ILE A 62 8.97 -14.10 39.60
C ILE A 62 9.68 -14.36 38.27
N LEU A 63 10.55 -15.37 38.20
CA LEU A 63 11.25 -15.75 36.98
C LEU A 63 10.28 -16.22 35.88
N VAL A 64 9.27 -17.01 36.23
CA VAL A 64 8.26 -17.48 35.28
C VAL A 64 7.43 -16.31 34.74
N ILE A 65 6.99 -15.39 35.61
CA ILE A 65 6.21 -14.21 35.19
C ILE A 65 7.07 -13.29 34.29
N GLY A 66 8.31 -13.01 34.68
CA GLY A 66 9.22 -12.16 33.92
C GLY A 66 9.55 -12.74 32.54
N THR A 67 9.84 -14.04 32.47
CA THR A 67 10.10 -14.72 31.18
C THR A 67 8.85 -14.81 30.30
N TRP A 68 7.67 -15.06 30.87
CA TRP A 68 6.40 -15.06 30.14
C TRP A 68 6.06 -13.67 29.55
N GLN A 69 6.30 -12.59 30.30
CA GLN A 69 6.05 -11.24 29.83
C GLN A 69 7.06 -10.81 28.75
N ALA A 70 8.35 -11.08 28.95
CA ALA A 70 9.36 -10.85 27.92
C ALA A 70 9.01 -11.64 26.63
N TYR A 71 8.53 -12.88 26.77
CA TYR A 71 8.03 -13.66 25.64
C TYR A 71 6.80 -13.03 24.99
N ARG A 72 5.84 -12.50 25.77
CA ARG A 72 4.64 -11.83 25.25
C ARG A 72 4.99 -10.54 24.51
N GLU A 73 5.88 -9.72 25.05
CA GLU A 73 6.35 -8.49 24.40
C GLU A 73 7.11 -8.81 23.12
N TYR A 74 8.05 -9.76 23.19
CA TYR A 74 8.82 -10.22 22.04
C TYR A 74 7.91 -10.80 20.94
N SER A 75 6.97 -11.68 21.28
CA SER A 75 5.99 -12.23 20.33
C SER A 75 5.04 -11.16 19.78
N SER A 76 4.65 -10.16 20.58
CA SER A 76 3.85 -9.03 20.10
C SER A 76 4.64 -8.10 19.16
N GLY A 77 5.93 -7.90 19.41
CA GLY A 77 6.83 -7.11 18.56
C GLY A 77 7.10 -7.82 17.23
N LEU A 78 7.38 -9.12 17.27
CA LEU A 78 7.53 -9.95 16.08
C LEU A 78 6.27 -9.96 15.23
N THR A 79 5.09 -10.10 15.85
CA THR A 79 3.82 -10.05 15.10
C THR A 79 3.57 -8.68 14.48
N LYS A 80 3.89 -7.57 15.17
CA LYS A 80 3.80 -6.22 14.57
C LYS A 80 4.71 -6.03 13.36
N ILE A 81 5.97 -6.48 13.44
CA ILE A 81 6.93 -6.39 12.32
C ILE A 81 6.47 -7.27 11.16
N GLN A 82 6.00 -8.48 11.43
CA GLN A 82 5.51 -9.40 10.40
C GLN A 82 4.23 -8.88 9.72
N LEU A 83 3.28 -8.35 10.48
CA LEU A 83 2.06 -7.73 9.96
C LEU A 83 2.40 -6.53 9.08
N ARG A 84 3.29 -5.65 9.57
CA ARG A 84 3.80 -4.53 8.78
C ARG A 84 4.44 -5.02 7.49
N ARG A 85 5.40 -5.94 7.56
CA ARG A 85 6.08 -6.46 6.36
C ARG A 85 5.08 -7.04 5.36
N ARG A 86 4.08 -7.80 5.81
CA ARG A 86 3.02 -8.36 4.96
C ARG A 86 2.19 -7.26 4.29
N ALA A 87 1.73 -6.26 5.04
CA ALA A 87 0.95 -5.16 4.50
C ALA A 87 1.72 -4.40 3.38
N TYR A 88 3.00 -4.08 3.62
CA TYR A 88 3.82 -3.45 2.60
C TYR A 88 4.11 -4.37 1.42
N GLN A 89 4.38 -5.66 1.63
CA GLN A 89 4.65 -6.60 0.55
C GLN A 89 3.45 -6.73 -0.40
N ASN A 90 2.23 -6.81 0.15
CA ASN A 90 1.00 -6.82 -0.62
C ASN A 90 0.86 -5.53 -1.45
N LEU A 91 1.03 -4.36 -0.81
CA LEU A 91 0.97 -3.06 -1.50
C LEU A 91 2.02 -2.93 -2.61
N VAL A 92 3.25 -3.37 -2.37
CA VAL A 92 4.34 -3.37 -3.36
C VAL A 92 3.96 -4.24 -4.55
N SER A 93 3.49 -5.47 -4.31
CA SER A 93 3.07 -6.39 -5.36
C SER A 93 1.95 -5.81 -6.22
N GLU A 94 0.90 -5.29 -5.60
CA GLU A 94 -0.26 -4.74 -6.30
C GLU A 94 0.08 -3.45 -7.06
N THR A 95 0.93 -2.60 -6.48
CA THR A 95 1.40 -1.36 -7.15
C THR A 95 2.32 -1.68 -8.33
N ALA A 96 3.20 -2.66 -8.21
CA ALA A 96 4.04 -3.12 -9.31
C ALA A 96 3.20 -3.72 -10.44
N GLY A 97 2.17 -4.51 -10.11
CA GLY A 97 1.20 -5.03 -11.08
C GLY A 97 0.44 -3.90 -11.81
N PHE A 98 -0.01 -2.88 -11.08
CA PHE A 98 -0.66 -1.71 -11.67
C PHE A 98 0.28 -0.92 -12.59
N ALA A 99 1.52 -0.65 -12.17
CA ALA A 99 2.53 0.02 -13.00
C ALA A 99 2.83 -0.77 -14.27
N SER A 100 2.90 -2.11 -14.15
CA SER A 100 3.11 -2.98 -15.30
C SER A 100 1.98 -2.84 -16.33
N HIS A 101 0.74 -2.87 -15.85
CA HIS A 101 -0.43 -2.69 -16.69
C HIS A 101 -0.50 -1.30 -17.35
N LEU A 102 -0.16 -0.24 -16.62
CA LEU A 102 -0.08 1.10 -17.20
C LEU A 102 0.96 1.16 -18.31
N SER A 103 2.11 0.51 -18.14
CA SER A 103 3.12 0.44 -19.20
C SER A 103 2.62 -0.30 -20.45
N GLU A 104 1.79 -1.34 -20.30
CA GLU A 104 1.18 -2.02 -21.44
C GLU A 104 0.23 -1.10 -22.21
N PHE A 105 -0.53 -0.25 -21.50
CA PHE A 105 -1.34 0.79 -22.14
C PHE A 105 -0.49 1.82 -22.87
N VAL A 106 0.64 2.24 -22.29
CA VAL A 106 1.58 3.13 -22.96
C VAL A 106 2.11 2.49 -24.24
N VAL A 107 2.63 1.26 -24.20
CA VAL A 107 3.14 0.58 -25.41
C VAL A 107 2.09 0.55 -26.51
N ARG A 108 0.83 0.28 -26.15
CA ARG A 108 -0.28 0.17 -27.12
C ARG A 108 -0.75 1.50 -27.69
N SER A 109 -0.68 2.56 -26.91
CA SER A 109 -1.04 3.93 -27.34
C SER A 109 0.15 4.68 -27.97
N SER A 110 1.37 4.18 -27.78
CA SER A 110 2.62 4.84 -28.14
C SER A 110 2.79 5.06 -29.65
N ASP A 111 3.43 6.18 -29.98
CA ASP A 111 3.94 6.58 -31.29
C ASP A 111 5.39 6.13 -31.56
N GLY A 112 5.91 5.21 -30.73
CA GLY A 112 7.32 4.83 -30.69
C GLY A 112 8.08 5.39 -29.49
N TRP A 113 7.48 6.31 -28.72
CA TRP A 113 8.02 6.72 -27.42
C TRP A 113 7.67 5.75 -26.30
N LEU A 114 8.64 5.36 -25.48
CA LEU A 114 8.45 4.48 -24.32
C LEU A 114 9.07 5.08 -23.05
N PRO A 115 8.46 4.87 -21.87
CA PRO A 115 8.97 5.39 -20.62
C PRO A 115 10.25 4.66 -20.22
N ARG A 116 11.25 5.41 -19.72
CA ARG A 116 12.56 4.87 -19.33
C ARG A 116 12.70 4.68 -17.82
N ASN A 117 11.80 5.26 -17.05
CA ASN A 117 11.83 5.27 -15.59
C ASN A 117 10.40 5.51 -15.03
N ASP A 118 10.22 5.44 -13.71
CA ASP A 118 8.89 5.61 -13.10
C ASP A 118 8.31 7.00 -13.36
N ALA A 119 9.14 8.06 -13.33
CA ALA A 119 8.67 9.42 -13.56
C ALA A 119 8.15 9.62 -14.99
N ASP A 120 8.79 8.99 -15.98
CA ASP A 120 8.30 8.96 -17.35
C ASP A 120 6.96 8.22 -17.45
N LEU A 121 6.86 7.04 -16.80
CA LEU A 121 5.65 6.22 -16.82
C LEU A 121 4.46 6.95 -16.19
N PHE A 122 4.67 7.71 -15.12
CA PHE A 122 3.63 8.47 -14.43
C PHE A 122 3.61 9.96 -14.80
N SER A 123 4.10 10.30 -16.00
CA SER A 123 4.13 11.67 -16.50
C SER A 123 2.80 12.13 -17.10
N ALA A 124 2.66 13.45 -17.27
CA ALA A 124 1.56 14.04 -18.02
C ALA A 124 1.50 13.55 -19.49
N ARG A 125 2.66 13.24 -20.10
CA ARG A 125 2.71 12.66 -21.46
C ARG A 125 2.06 11.29 -21.49
N THR A 126 2.33 10.43 -20.50
CA THR A 126 1.67 9.13 -20.38
C THR A 126 0.16 9.30 -20.21
N ALA A 127 -0.27 10.25 -19.37
CA ALA A 127 -1.70 10.55 -19.21
C ALA A 127 -2.34 10.96 -20.54
N GLN A 128 -1.69 11.82 -21.32
CA GLN A 128 -2.16 12.23 -22.64
C GLN A 128 -2.27 11.04 -23.60
N MET A 129 -1.23 10.22 -23.76
CA MET A 129 -1.26 9.08 -24.69
C MET A 129 -2.33 8.07 -24.30
N VAL A 130 -2.40 7.70 -23.01
CA VAL A 130 -3.39 6.73 -22.54
C VAL A 130 -4.80 7.30 -22.72
N CYS A 131 -5.04 8.56 -22.35
CA CYS A 131 -6.39 9.12 -22.40
C CYS A 131 -6.88 9.47 -23.81
N SER A 132 -6.00 10.03 -24.64
CA SER A 132 -6.39 10.62 -25.93
C SER A 132 -6.07 9.73 -27.13
N GLU A 133 -5.26 8.68 -26.95
CA GLU A 133 -4.82 7.82 -28.05
C GLU A 133 -5.18 6.35 -27.85
N LEU A 134 -5.49 5.88 -26.63
CA LEU A 134 -5.84 4.46 -26.42
C LEU A 134 -7.30 4.18 -26.78
N ASP A 135 -7.53 3.33 -27.78
CA ASP A 135 -8.84 2.83 -28.18
C ASP A 135 -9.31 1.69 -27.26
N ILE A 136 -10.36 1.95 -26.46
CA ILE A 136 -10.87 1.04 -25.44
C ILE A 136 -11.57 -0.20 -26.01
N THR A 137 -11.92 -0.19 -27.30
CA THR A 137 -12.62 -1.29 -27.97
C THR A 137 -11.68 -2.37 -28.49
N LYS A 138 -10.38 -2.06 -28.60
CA LYS A 138 -9.38 -3.03 -29.05
C LYS A 138 -9.20 -4.14 -28.01
N ASN A 139 -8.69 -5.28 -28.48
CA ASN A 139 -8.44 -6.44 -27.63
C ASN A 139 -7.19 -6.23 -26.75
N ALA A 140 -7.34 -6.57 -25.47
CA ALA A 140 -6.24 -6.74 -24.52
C ALA A 140 -5.39 -7.99 -24.87
N PRO A 141 -4.10 -8.04 -24.49
CA PRO A 141 -3.20 -9.17 -24.73
C PRO A 141 -3.42 -10.35 -23.78
N VAL A 142 -4.67 -10.62 -23.40
CA VAL A 142 -5.01 -11.68 -22.44
C VAL A 142 -5.89 -12.73 -23.08
N ILE A 143 -5.82 -13.95 -22.54
CA ILE A 143 -6.65 -15.08 -22.95
C ILE A 143 -7.51 -15.48 -21.75
N PRO A 144 -8.84 -15.55 -21.88
CA PRO A 144 -9.64 -15.25 -23.08
C PRO A 144 -9.59 -13.77 -23.47
N ARG A 145 -9.80 -13.49 -24.77
CA ARG A 145 -9.79 -12.12 -25.30
C ARG A 145 -10.87 -11.27 -24.62
N THR A 146 -10.49 -10.08 -24.19
CA THR A 146 -11.40 -9.06 -23.63
C THR A 146 -11.01 -7.69 -24.17
N SER A 147 -11.92 -6.72 -24.10
CA SER A 147 -11.63 -5.33 -24.50
C SER A 147 -10.65 -4.68 -23.52
N LEU A 148 -9.89 -3.69 -24.01
CA LEU A 148 -9.02 -2.87 -23.17
C LEU A 148 -9.81 -2.18 -22.04
N LEU A 149 -11.08 -1.78 -22.28
CA LEU A 149 -11.95 -1.23 -21.24
C LEU A 149 -12.20 -2.20 -20.08
N ASN A 150 -12.60 -3.42 -20.39
CA ASN A 150 -12.92 -4.42 -19.38
C ASN A 150 -11.67 -4.85 -18.61
N TRP A 151 -10.55 -4.97 -19.32
CA TRP A 151 -9.27 -5.24 -18.69
C TRP A 151 -8.82 -4.12 -17.76
N ALA A 152 -8.99 -2.85 -18.16
CA ALA A 152 -8.78 -1.69 -17.30
C ALA A 152 -9.66 -1.74 -16.05
N LEU A 153 -10.95 -2.07 -16.21
CA LEU A 153 -11.89 -2.18 -15.10
C LEU A 153 -11.44 -3.23 -14.08
N ASP A 154 -11.10 -4.43 -14.53
CA ASP A 154 -10.71 -5.54 -13.65
C ASP A 154 -9.42 -5.21 -12.89
N ARG A 155 -8.43 -4.62 -13.56
CA ARG A 155 -7.16 -4.26 -12.94
C ARG A 155 -7.30 -3.08 -11.99
N ASN A 156 -8.05 -2.04 -12.36
CA ASN A 156 -8.35 -0.92 -11.45
C ASN A 156 -9.12 -1.40 -10.23
N ARG A 157 -10.05 -2.36 -10.39
CA ARG A 157 -10.79 -2.96 -9.27
C ARG A 157 -9.87 -3.71 -8.32
N SER A 158 -8.97 -4.56 -8.84
CA SER A 158 -7.99 -5.30 -8.02
C SER A 158 -7.15 -4.33 -7.19
N PHE A 159 -6.58 -3.32 -7.85
CA PHE A 159 -5.73 -2.34 -7.20
C PHE A 159 -6.48 -1.48 -6.18
N SER A 160 -7.71 -1.04 -6.51
CA SER A 160 -8.57 -0.28 -5.58
C SER A 160 -8.92 -1.10 -4.35
N LEU A 161 -9.20 -2.39 -4.49
CA LEU A 161 -9.46 -3.29 -3.36
C LEU A 161 -8.23 -3.45 -2.47
N ALA A 162 -7.04 -3.53 -3.07
CA ALA A 162 -5.79 -3.60 -2.31
C ALA A 162 -5.55 -2.32 -1.50
N ILE A 163 -5.74 -1.14 -2.10
CA ILE A 163 -5.63 0.14 -1.40
C ILE A 163 -6.67 0.23 -0.28
N HIS A 164 -7.92 -0.14 -0.57
CA HIS A 164 -9.00 -0.08 0.40
C HIS A 164 -8.71 -0.94 1.63
N ARG A 165 -8.29 -2.21 1.43
CA ARG A 165 -7.88 -3.10 2.53
C ARG A 165 -6.70 -2.54 3.30
N ALA A 166 -5.72 -1.96 2.62
CA ALA A 166 -4.58 -1.35 3.29
C ALA A 166 -5.00 -0.18 4.20
N LEU A 167 -6.01 0.59 3.80
CA LEU A 167 -6.55 1.70 4.60
C LEU A 167 -7.45 1.23 5.75
N THR A 168 -8.22 0.15 5.57
CA THR A 168 -9.21 -0.29 6.58
C THR A 168 -8.67 -1.35 7.53
N GLU A 169 -7.88 -2.29 7.04
CA GLU A 169 -7.40 -3.46 7.80
C GLU A 169 -5.96 -3.26 8.29
N ASP A 170 -5.09 -2.68 7.45
CA ASP A 170 -3.64 -2.60 7.73
C ASP A 170 -3.16 -1.22 8.18
N SER A 171 -4.02 -0.19 8.25
CA SER A 171 -3.58 1.20 8.45
C SER A 171 -2.79 1.44 9.73
N ALA A 172 -3.08 0.69 10.80
CA ALA A 172 -2.34 0.74 12.06
C ALA A 172 -0.87 0.25 11.93
N ALA A 173 -0.57 -0.54 10.90
CA ALA A 173 0.78 -1.04 10.61
C ALA A 173 1.54 -0.19 9.59
N LEU A 174 0.87 0.74 8.90
CA LEU A 174 1.43 1.60 7.87
C LEU A 174 1.91 2.95 8.46
N ASP A 175 2.86 3.58 7.79
CA ASP A 175 3.27 4.93 8.15
C ASP A 175 2.20 5.97 7.76
N ALA A 176 2.05 7.01 8.57
CA ALA A 176 1.01 8.03 8.38
C ALA A 176 1.08 8.72 7.00
N GLU A 177 2.30 8.89 6.47
CA GLU A 177 2.51 9.49 5.16
C GLU A 177 2.02 8.56 4.04
N LEU A 178 2.30 7.26 4.12
CA LEU A 178 1.75 6.27 3.19
C LEU A 178 0.22 6.21 3.27
N VAL A 179 -0.37 6.22 4.47
CA VAL A 179 -1.84 6.26 4.64
C VAL A 179 -2.45 7.49 3.95
N ARG A 180 -1.80 8.66 4.09
CA ARG A 180 -2.21 9.90 3.43
C ARG A 180 -2.14 9.78 1.90
N ILE A 181 -1.05 9.22 1.37
CA ILE A 181 -0.88 8.99 -0.07
C ILE A 181 -1.93 7.99 -0.59
N LEU A 182 -2.10 6.85 0.08
CA LEU A 182 -3.11 5.84 -0.28
C LEU A 182 -4.52 6.43 -0.30
N SER A 183 -4.86 7.29 0.67
CA SER A 183 -6.16 7.97 0.73
C SER A 183 -6.38 8.93 -0.45
N LYS A 184 -5.32 9.57 -0.97
CA LYS A 184 -5.40 10.35 -2.21
C LYS A 184 -5.59 9.45 -3.42
N VAL A 185 -4.74 8.42 -3.53
CA VAL A 185 -4.75 7.46 -4.63
C VAL A 185 -6.11 6.76 -4.77
N GLU A 186 -6.74 6.33 -3.67
CA GLU A 186 -8.08 5.72 -3.65
C GLU A 186 -9.16 6.62 -4.29
N ARG A 187 -8.99 7.95 -4.17
CA ARG A 187 -9.93 8.96 -4.65
C ARG A 187 -9.61 9.48 -6.04
N THR A 188 -8.54 8.99 -6.67
CA THR A 188 -8.16 9.43 -8.02
C THR A 188 -9.23 9.08 -9.04
N LEU A 189 -9.46 10.00 -9.98
CA LEU A 189 -10.42 9.78 -11.05
C LEU A 189 -9.99 8.67 -12.00
N TYR A 190 -8.68 8.45 -12.16
CA TYR A 190 -8.17 7.39 -13.04
C TYR A 190 -8.64 5.99 -12.62
N LEU A 191 -8.67 5.67 -11.31
CA LEU A 191 -9.16 4.36 -10.84
C LEU A 191 -10.67 4.20 -11.09
N GLN A 192 -11.42 5.28 -11.01
CA GLN A 192 -12.87 5.29 -11.24
C GLN A 192 -13.24 5.35 -12.72
N PHE A 193 -12.30 5.73 -13.57
CA PHE A 193 -12.54 6.08 -14.96
C PHE A 193 -13.19 4.95 -15.75
N ALA A 194 -12.63 3.74 -15.71
CA ALA A 194 -13.16 2.59 -16.47
C ALA A 194 -14.63 2.29 -16.11
N LYS A 195 -14.99 2.42 -14.82
CA LYS A 195 -16.36 2.25 -14.34
C LYS A 195 -17.27 3.37 -14.86
N GLN A 196 -16.83 4.62 -14.74
CA GLN A 196 -17.58 5.78 -15.24
C GLN A 196 -17.79 5.69 -16.76
N ARG A 197 -16.78 5.24 -17.50
CA ARG A 197 -16.84 5.07 -18.95
C ARG A 197 -17.87 4.02 -19.37
N LEU A 198 -17.94 2.88 -18.68
CA LEU A 198 -18.98 1.88 -18.92
C LEU A 198 -20.39 2.45 -18.69
N GLN A 199 -20.57 3.22 -17.61
CA GLN A 199 -21.85 3.88 -17.33
C GLN A 199 -22.20 4.91 -18.40
N LEU A 200 -21.22 5.70 -18.85
CA LEU A 200 -21.39 6.67 -19.93
C LEU A 200 -21.79 5.99 -21.23
N ILE A 201 -21.13 4.90 -21.63
CA ILE A 201 -21.48 4.16 -22.86
C ILE A 201 -22.95 3.70 -22.83
N SER A 202 -23.44 3.20 -21.70
CA SER A 202 -24.84 2.79 -21.56
C SER A 202 -25.81 3.98 -21.66
N LEU A 203 -25.48 5.11 -21.01
CA LEU A 203 -26.28 6.34 -21.09
C LEU A 203 -26.29 6.89 -22.52
N ASP A 204 -25.16 6.85 -23.18
CA ASP A 204 -24.93 7.35 -24.54
C ASP A 204 -25.77 6.59 -25.56
N GLN A 205 -25.81 5.26 -25.45
CA GLN A 205 -26.70 4.41 -26.23
C GLN A 205 -28.17 4.79 -26.03
N SER A 206 -28.59 5.08 -24.79
CA SER A 206 -29.98 5.48 -24.50
C SER A 206 -30.36 6.85 -25.06
N ARG A 207 -29.37 7.74 -25.27
CA ARG A 207 -29.56 9.12 -25.73
C ARG A 207 -29.15 9.34 -27.18
N ASN A 208 -28.75 8.29 -27.88
CA ASN A 208 -28.20 8.35 -29.24
C ASN A 208 -27.04 9.37 -29.36
N ILE A 209 -26.14 9.38 -28.37
CA ILE A 209 -24.94 10.23 -28.36
C ILE A 209 -23.73 9.35 -28.65
N GLU A 210 -22.96 9.65 -29.69
CA GLU A 210 -21.78 8.86 -30.05
C GLU A 210 -20.48 9.55 -29.62
N ARG A 211 -19.69 8.95 -28.73
CA ARG A 211 -18.37 9.48 -28.32
C ARG A 211 -17.24 8.67 -28.96
N PRO A 212 -16.05 9.25 -29.19
CA PRO A 212 -14.92 8.49 -29.69
C PRO A 212 -14.54 7.42 -28.67
N PRO A 213 -14.08 6.24 -29.11
CA PRO A 213 -13.80 5.09 -28.25
C PRO A 213 -12.47 5.23 -27.51
N LEU A 214 -12.11 6.44 -27.09
CA LEU A 214 -10.91 6.72 -26.33
C LEU A 214 -11.08 6.37 -24.86
N MET A 215 -9.96 6.15 -24.17
CA MET A 215 -9.92 5.90 -22.74
C MET A 215 -10.51 7.11 -22.02
N CYS A 216 -9.75 8.16 -21.70
CA CYS A 216 -10.22 9.26 -20.86
C CYS A 216 -10.22 10.62 -21.56
N TRP A 217 -10.86 10.70 -22.73
CA TRP A 217 -10.88 11.91 -23.56
C TRP A 217 -11.41 13.15 -22.83
N GLY A 218 -10.62 14.22 -22.85
CA GLY A 218 -10.94 15.50 -22.19
C GLY A 218 -10.66 15.53 -20.70
N LEU A 219 -10.16 14.42 -20.13
CA LEU A 219 -9.80 14.29 -18.71
C LEU A 219 -8.29 14.12 -18.52
N GLU A 220 -7.49 14.42 -19.54
CA GLU A 220 -6.04 14.28 -19.55
C GLU A 220 -5.38 15.01 -18.35
N PRO A 221 -5.77 16.25 -17.97
CA PRO A 221 -5.18 16.93 -16.82
C PRO A 221 -5.46 16.22 -15.49
N LEU A 222 -6.67 15.67 -15.33
CA LEU A 222 -7.08 14.93 -14.12
C LEU A 222 -6.39 13.56 -14.04
N ALA A 223 -6.16 12.93 -15.19
CA ALA A 223 -5.35 11.72 -15.28
C ALA A 223 -3.88 12.02 -14.95
N ALA A 224 -3.33 13.15 -15.40
CA ALA A 224 -1.97 13.57 -15.06
C ALA A 224 -1.79 13.82 -13.55
N GLU A 225 -2.77 14.46 -12.90
CA GLU A 225 -2.79 14.60 -11.43
C GLU A 225 -2.83 13.23 -10.74
N SER A 226 -3.71 12.33 -11.21
CA SER A 226 -3.80 10.96 -10.69
C SER A 226 -2.47 10.21 -10.84
N PHE A 227 -1.76 10.40 -11.96
CA PHE A 227 -0.46 9.79 -12.22
C PHE A 227 0.62 10.34 -11.29
N SER A 228 0.59 11.63 -10.99
CA SER A 228 1.47 12.22 -9.98
C SER A 228 1.27 11.59 -8.59
N ASP A 229 0.01 11.35 -8.18
CA ASP A 229 -0.30 10.67 -6.93
C ASP A 229 0.21 9.21 -6.92
N PHE A 230 0.08 8.47 -8.04
CA PHE A 230 0.67 7.13 -8.17
C PHE A 230 2.20 7.14 -8.10
N LEU A 231 2.85 8.15 -8.70
CA LEU A 231 4.30 8.30 -8.60
C LEU A 231 4.74 8.51 -7.14
N ALA A 232 4.02 9.36 -6.40
CA ALA A 232 4.27 9.57 -4.98
C ALA A 232 4.14 8.27 -4.18
N LEU A 233 3.14 7.43 -4.49
CA LEU A 233 2.99 6.11 -3.89
C LEU A 233 4.19 5.20 -4.16
N ILE A 234 4.63 5.10 -5.41
CA ILE A 234 5.80 4.27 -5.77
C ILE A 234 7.06 4.74 -5.08
N VAL A 235 7.31 6.06 -5.05
CA VAL A 235 8.47 6.64 -4.37
C VAL A 235 8.44 6.29 -2.87
N GLN A 236 7.28 6.42 -2.22
CA GLN A 236 7.14 6.09 -0.81
C GLN A 236 7.33 4.59 -0.55
N LEU A 237 6.76 3.70 -1.38
CA LEU A 237 6.93 2.26 -1.23
C LEU A 237 8.38 1.83 -1.47
N LYS A 238 9.09 2.39 -2.47
CA LYS A 238 10.52 2.11 -2.71
C LYS A 238 11.42 2.58 -1.58
N LYS A 239 11.06 3.69 -0.92
CA LYS A 239 11.75 4.15 0.29
C LYS A 239 11.64 3.11 1.41
N GLN A 240 10.46 2.52 1.60
CA GLN A 240 10.19 1.53 2.64
C GLN A 240 10.72 0.14 2.29
N GLN A 241 10.84 -0.17 0.99
CA GLN A 241 11.42 -1.40 0.49
C GLN A 241 12.82 -1.65 1.06
N LYS A 242 13.69 -0.65 1.05
CA LYS A 242 15.05 -0.74 1.59
C LYS A 242 15.06 -1.00 3.10
N THR A 243 14.19 -0.29 3.83
CA THR A 243 14.08 -0.40 5.29
C THR A 243 13.56 -1.76 5.74
N LEU A 244 12.57 -2.29 5.03
CA LEU A 244 11.85 -3.52 5.39
C LEU A 244 12.35 -4.77 4.66
N GLN A 245 13.39 -4.63 3.83
CA GLN A 245 13.95 -5.69 2.97
C GLN A 245 12.83 -6.40 2.19
N LEU A 246 12.02 -5.59 1.51
CA LEU A 246 10.92 -6.08 0.68
C LEU A 246 11.44 -6.43 -0.71
N GLU A 247 10.88 -7.47 -1.28
CA GLU A 247 11.10 -7.80 -2.67
C GLU A 247 10.19 -6.91 -3.51
N TRP A 248 10.80 -6.06 -4.34
CA TRP A 248 10.08 -5.42 -5.43
C TRP A 248 10.07 -6.44 -6.56
N PRO A 249 8.90 -6.91 -7.00
CA PRO A 249 8.83 -7.70 -8.23
C PRO A 249 9.59 -6.90 -9.27
N GLU A 250 10.63 -7.48 -9.89
CA GLU A 250 11.40 -6.75 -10.89
C GLU A 250 10.41 -6.06 -11.81
N ALA A 251 10.61 -4.76 -12.05
CA ALA A 251 9.69 -3.97 -12.85
C ALA A 251 9.67 -4.57 -14.27
N ASP A 252 8.83 -5.58 -14.48
CA ASP A 252 8.73 -6.33 -15.72
C ASP A 252 8.43 -5.39 -16.89
N TRP A 253 7.83 -4.24 -16.58
CA TRP A 253 7.57 -3.20 -17.56
C TRP A 253 8.80 -2.46 -18.09
N LEU A 254 9.88 -2.35 -17.31
CA LEU A 254 11.17 -1.90 -17.83
C LEU A 254 11.87 -3.01 -18.63
N LYS A 255 11.50 -4.27 -18.40
CA LYS A 255 12.11 -5.47 -18.97
C LYS A 255 11.29 -6.15 -20.06
N PHE A 256 10.22 -5.52 -20.59
CA PHE A 256 9.53 -6.06 -21.75
C PHE A 256 10.57 -6.38 -22.83
N PRO A 257 10.72 -7.65 -23.24
CA PRO A 257 11.71 -8.00 -24.24
C PRO A 257 11.49 -7.12 -25.47
N ASP A 258 12.55 -6.57 -26.06
CA ASP A 258 12.44 -5.58 -27.14
C ASP A 258 11.55 -6.06 -28.30
N HIS A 259 11.50 -7.38 -28.54
CA HIS A 259 10.62 -7.99 -29.53
C HIS A 259 9.12 -7.88 -29.19
N TYR A 260 8.73 -7.98 -27.91
CA TYR A 260 7.36 -7.74 -27.46
C TYR A 260 7.00 -6.26 -27.57
N ARG A 261 7.93 -5.35 -27.24
CA ARG A 261 7.69 -3.90 -27.43
C ARG A 261 7.37 -3.60 -28.88
N GLN A 262 8.23 -4.03 -29.81
CA GLN A 262 8.02 -3.76 -31.23
C GLN A 262 6.73 -4.37 -31.79
N GLN A 263 6.32 -5.55 -31.31
CA GLN A 263 5.10 -6.18 -31.80
C GLN A 263 3.82 -5.44 -31.38
N PHE A 264 3.79 -4.79 -30.22
CA PHE A 264 2.57 -4.18 -29.68
C PHE A 264 2.51 -2.66 -29.81
N LEU A 265 3.57 -2.02 -30.29
CA LEU A 265 3.63 -0.58 -30.52
C LEU A 265 2.47 -0.13 -31.42
N GLY A 266 1.65 0.79 -30.91
CA GLY A 266 0.57 1.42 -31.65
C GLY A 266 -0.64 0.54 -31.99
N ILE A 267 -0.68 -0.75 -31.59
CA ILE A 267 -1.81 -1.66 -31.92
C ILE A 267 -3.14 -1.18 -31.32
N GLY A 268 -3.09 -0.51 -30.17
CA GLY A 268 -4.26 0.05 -29.50
C GLY A 268 -4.47 1.53 -29.77
N ARG A 269 -3.67 2.14 -30.65
CA ARG A 269 -3.66 3.57 -30.88
C ARG A 269 -4.77 3.97 -31.85
N PHE A 270 -5.51 5.00 -31.49
CA PHE A 270 -6.42 5.72 -32.37
C PHE A 270 -5.61 6.80 -33.09
N SER A 271 -5.44 6.70 -34.41
CA SER A 271 -4.60 7.65 -35.14
C SER A 271 -5.21 9.06 -35.15
N PRO A 272 -4.41 10.13 -35.25
CA PRO A 272 -4.92 11.49 -35.44
C PRO A 272 -5.86 11.59 -36.66
N GLU A 273 -5.54 10.88 -37.74
CA GLU A 273 -6.34 10.80 -38.96
C GLU A 273 -7.69 10.12 -38.70
N ASP A 274 -7.70 9.00 -37.96
CA ASP A 274 -8.93 8.33 -37.55
C ASP A 274 -9.79 9.24 -36.66
N LEU A 275 -9.17 10.05 -35.80
CA LEU A 275 -9.90 10.99 -34.93
C LEU A 275 -10.49 12.15 -35.71
N GLN A 276 -9.76 12.67 -36.70
CA GLN A 276 -10.30 13.67 -37.61
C GLN A 276 -11.43 13.11 -38.45
N LYS A 277 -11.26 11.91 -39.00
CA LYS A 277 -12.30 11.20 -39.76
C LYS A 277 -13.54 10.97 -38.92
N TRP A 278 -13.37 10.49 -37.69
CA TRP A 278 -14.47 10.28 -36.75
C TRP A 278 -15.23 11.59 -36.48
N ARG A 279 -14.53 12.71 -36.26
CA ARG A 279 -15.19 14.02 -36.07
C ARG A 279 -15.94 14.50 -37.31
N ALA A 280 -15.38 14.26 -38.49
CA ALA A 280 -16.03 14.61 -39.76
C ALA A 280 -17.33 13.80 -39.96
N GLU A 281 -17.34 12.54 -39.53
CA GLU A 281 -18.51 11.65 -39.57
C GLU A 281 -19.56 12.02 -38.50
N HIS A 282 -19.16 12.67 -37.41
CA HIS A 282 -20.01 13.01 -36.25
C HIS A 282 -20.00 14.51 -35.90
N PRO A 283 -20.38 15.42 -36.82
CA PRO A 283 -20.22 16.87 -36.66
C PRO A 283 -21.03 17.50 -35.51
N ASN A 284 -22.09 16.82 -35.06
CA ASN A 284 -22.92 17.25 -33.93
C ASN A 284 -22.35 16.85 -32.57
N ASN A 285 -21.19 16.18 -32.53
CA ASN A 285 -20.51 15.83 -31.29
C ASN A 285 -19.12 16.48 -31.23
N PRO A 286 -19.04 17.78 -30.89
CA PRO A 286 -17.79 18.54 -30.98
C PRO A 286 -16.69 18.04 -30.04
N GLY A 287 -16.99 17.12 -29.12
CA GLY A 287 -16.04 16.69 -28.13
C GLY A 287 -15.64 17.76 -27.12
N PRO A 288 -14.87 17.40 -26.08
CA PRO A 288 -14.05 18.39 -25.40
C PRO A 288 -13.15 19.09 -26.43
N ALA A 289 -13.08 20.42 -26.33
CA ALA A 289 -12.15 21.22 -27.10
C ALA A 289 -10.75 20.60 -26.98
N ILE A 290 -10.08 20.38 -28.10
CA ILE A 290 -8.68 19.95 -28.10
C ILE A 290 -7.93 21.01 -27.31
N TYR A 291 -7.49 20.69 -26.08
CA TYR A 291 -6.42 21.45 -25.46
C TYR A 291 -5.28 21.37 -26.44
N GLY A 292 -4.97 22.51 -27.07
CA GLY A 292 -4.06 22.58 -28.19
C GLY A 292 -2.84 21.72 -27.92
N THR A 293 -2.42 20.95 -28.90
CA THR A 293 -1.14 20.27 -28.93
C THR A 293 -0.06 21.33 -28.71
N GLY A 294 0.17 21.68 -27.45
CA GLY A 294 1.26 22.53 -27.03
C GLY A 294 2.49 21.82 -27.51
N ASP A 295 3.21 22.44 -28.43
CA ASP A 295 4.49 21.96 -28.92
C ASP A 295 5.32 21.52 -27.70
N PRO A 296 5.61 20.21 -27.55
CA PRO A 296 6.31 19.72 -26.37
C PRO A 296 7.75 20.29 -26.27
N ASN A 297 8.21 21.00 -27.30
CA ASN A 297 9.49 21.71 -27.32
C ASN A 297 9.38 23.20 -26.96
N LYS A 298 8.19 23.71 -26.62
CA LYS A 298 8.00 25.06 -26.07
C LYS A 298 7.79 25.00 -24.56
N ASN A 299 8.86 24.70 -23.83
CA ASN A 299 9.08 25.07 -22.43
C ASN A 299 10.59 25.12 -22.16
#